data_AF-A0A969JGA4-F1
#
_entry.id   AF-A0A969JGA4-F1
#
_cell.length_a   1.000
_cell.length_b   1.000
_cell.length_c   1.000
_cell.angle_alpha   90.00
_cell.angle_beta   90.00
_cell.angle_gamma   90.00
#
_symmetry.space_group_name_H-M   'P 1'
#
loop_
_entity.id
_entity.type
_entity.pdbx_description
1 polymer ?
#
loop_
_entity_poly.entity_id
_entity_poly.type
_entity_poly.pdbx_seq_one_letter_code
_entity_poly.pdbx_strand_id
1 'polypeptide(L)'
;MKSIKYLFLLLIVAFSMTSCDDYLDVNENPNFPYETDVPPHVLLSPMQQQYALGIAFDGRFIGRYTQNWVDPGVGNVWDRHGYAAGSDAGGDVWRNHYWALGKNLDVMADTARRAGRNIYVGIAYALKALSWQTLTDGHGDVI
;
A
#
# COMPACT_ATOMS: atom_id res chain seq x y z
N MET A 1 -10.17 -39.02 55.02
CA MET A 1 -8.91 -38.39 54.54
C MET A 1 -8.52 -38.78 53.11
N LYS A 2 -8.75 -40.02 52.63
CA LYS A 2 -8.41 -40.41 51.25
C LYS A 2 -9.29 -39.72 50.18
N SER A 3 -10.58 -39.50 50.47
CA SER A 3 -11.53 -38.78 49.60
C SER A 3 -11.17 -37.31 49.35
N ILE A 4 -10.66 -36.60 50.36
CA ILE A 4 -10.21 -35.20 50.24
C ILE A 4 -9.00 -35.07 49.31
N LYS A 5 -8.10 -36.06 49.30
CA LYS A 5 -6.92 -36.07 48.41
C LYS A 5 -7.32 -36.19 46.93
N TYR A 6 -8.32 -37.01 46.63
CA TYR A 6 -8.85 -37.12 45.26
C TYR A 6 -9.58 -35.86 44.82
N LEU A 7 -10.31 -35.19 45.72
CA LEU A 7 -10.94 -33.91 45.42
C LEU A 7 -9.91 -32.81 45.11
N PHE A 8 -8.80 -32.77 45.86
CA PHE A 8 -7.71 -31.83 45.62
C PHE A 8 -7.00 -32.07 44.28
N LEU A 9 -6.75 -33.34 43.94
CA LEU A 9 -6.13 -33.72 42.67
C LEU A 9 -7.02 -33.34 41.49
N LEU A 10 -8.33 -33.53 41.62
CA LEU A 10 -9.32 -33.21 40.58
C LEU A 10 -9.43 -31.69 40.38
N LEU A 11 -9.31 -30.90 41.45
CA LEU A 11 -9.25 -29.45 41.37
C LEU A 11 -8.01 -28.95 40.63
N ILE A 12 -6.84 -29.53 40.92
CA ILE A 12 -5.58 -29.17 40.25
C ILE A 12 -5.65 -29.49 38.75
N VAL A 13 -6.21 -30.64 38.38
CA VAL A 13 -6.40 -31.03 36.97
C VAL A 13 -7.38 -30.08 36.27
N ALA A 14 -8.46 -29.67 36.94
CA ALA A 14 -9.41 -28.71 36.38
C ALA A 14 -8.78 -27.33 36.12
N PHE A 15 -7.91 -26.85 37.02
CA PHE A 15 -7.18 -25.58 36.83
C PHE A 15 -6.05 -25.70 35.80
N SER A 16 -5.48 -26.88 35.57
CA SER A 16 -4.47 -27.07 34.51
C SER A 16 -5.02 -27.05 33.08
N MET A 17 -6.34 -27.08 32.91
CA MET A 17 -6.99 -27.00 31.59
C MET A 17 -7.38 -25.56 31.18
N THR A 18 -7.11 -24.55 32.00
CA THR A 18 -7.35 -23.15 31.64
C THR A 18 -6.08 -22.55 31.02
N SER A 19 -6.04 -22.44 29.69
CA SER A 19 -5.07 -21.61 28.98
C SER A 19 -5.69 -20.25 28.70
N CYS A 20 -4.98 -19.16 29.00
CA CYS A 20 -5.34 -17.81 28.53
C CYS A 20 -4.58 -17.54 27.23
N ASP A 21 -5.03 -18.11 26.11
CA ASP A 21 -4.40 -17.87 24.80
C ASP A 21 -4.57 -16.41 24.36
N ASP A 22 -5.71 -15.78 24.68
CA ASP A 22 -6.07 -14.43 24.18
C ASP A 22 -5.35 -13.27 24.91
N TYR A 23 -4.73 -13.49 26.08
CA TYR A 23 -4.11 -12.39 26.85
C TYR A 23 -2.89 -11.79 26.14
N LEU A 24 -2.22 -12.58 25.30
CA LEU A 24 -1.05 -12.14 24.52
C LEU A 24 -1.41 -11.75 23.08
N ASP A 25 -2.69 -11.82 22.68
CA ASP A 25 -3.14 -11.42 21.35
C ASP A 25 -3.37 -9.89 21.27
N VAL A 26 -2.32 -9.13 21.57
CA VAL A 26 -2.29 -7.65 21.57
C VAL A 26 -1.63 -7.07 20.31
N ASN A 27 -1.39 -7.91 19.30
CA ASN A 27 -0.69 -7.52 18.07
C ASN A 27 -1.62 -6.85 17.05
N GLU A 28 -2.89 -6.68 17.38
CA GLU A 28 -3.82 -5.87 16.60
C GLU A 28 -3.62 -4.40 16.94
N ASN A 29 -3.33 -3.59 15.91
CA ASN A 29 -3.13 -2.16 16.09
C ASN A 29 -4.49 -1.44 16.14
N PRO A 30 -4.93 -0.94 17.31
CA PRO A 30 -6.24 -0.29 17.42
C PRO A 30 -6.32 1.04 16.66
N ASN A 31 -5.18 1.60 16.24
CA ASN A 31 -5.11 2.85 15.48
C ASN A 31 -5.20 2.63 13.96
N PHE A 32 -5.15 1.38 13.49
CA PHE A 32 -5.19 1.07 12.06
C PHE A 32 -6.43 0.23 11.75
N PRO A 33 -7.22 0.58 10.72
CA PRO A 33 -8.36 -0.24 10.35
C PRO A 33 -7.90 -1.58 9.78
N TYR A 34 -8.60 -2.66 10.12
CA TYR A 34 -8.34 -3.96 9.50
C TYR A 34 -8.62 -3.89 8.00
N GLU A 35 -7.71 -4.43 7.19
CA GLU A 35 -7.82 -4.46 5.73
C GLU A 35 -9.15 -5.05 5.25
N THR A 36 -9.73 -5.97 6.05
CA THR A 36 -10.98 -6.62 5.71
C THR A 36 -12.20 -5.71 5.75
N ASP A 37 -12.12 -4.61 6.50
CA ASP A 37 -13.26 -3.79 6.90
C ASP A 37 -13.24 -2.40 6.24
N VAL A 38 -12.16 -2.05 5.52
CA VAL A 38 -12.06 -0.77 4.83
C VAL A 38 -12.98 -0.77 3.60
N PRO A 39 -13.96 0.15 3.52
CA PRO A 39 -14.81 0.26 2.34
C PRO A 39 -14.00 0.64 1.09
N PRO A 40 -14.26 0.05 -0.09
CA PRO A 40 -13.46 0.31 -1.30
C PRO A 40 -13.32 1.80 -1.69
N HIS A 41 -14.35 2.62 -1.42
CA HIS A 41 -14.34 4.05 -1.73
C HIS A 41 -13.34 4.86 -0.89
N VAL A 42 -13.05 4.39 0.34
CA VAL A 42 -12.07 5.00 1.25
C VAL A 42 -10.65 4.73 0.73
N LEU A 43 -10.41 3.57 0.11
CA LEU A 43 -9.13 3.24 -0.52
C LEU A 43 -8.94 3.98 -1.86
N LEU A 44 -10.00 4.09 -2.65
CA LEU A 44 -9.91 4.65 -4.01
C LEU A 44 -9.41 6.10 -4.03
N SER A 45 -9.99 6.95 -3.18
CA SER A 45 -9.73 8.39 -3.18
C SER A 45 -8.25 8.74 -2.96
N PRO A 46 -7.56 8.24 -1.91
CA PRO A 46 -6.14 8.51 -1.71
C PRO A 46 -5.27 7.89 -2.81
N MET A 47 -5.62 6.72 -3.36
CA MET A 47 -4.85 6.12 -4.47
C MET A 47 -4.89 6.99 -5.73
N GLN A 48 -6.05 7.55 -6.08
CA GLN A 48 -6.17 8.48 -7.22
C GLN A 48 -5.39 9.77 -6.98
N GLN A 49 -5.46 10.32 -5.78
CA GLN A 49 -4.68 11.50 -5.42
C GLN A 49 -3.18 11.24 -5.53
N GLN A 50 -2.70 10.13 -4.97
CA GLN A 50 -1.29 9.77 -5.05
C GLN A 50 -0.86 9.60 -6.50
N TYR A 51 -1.61 8.85 -7.30
CA TYR A 51 -1.32 8.69 -8.72
C TYR A 51 -1.14 10.04 -9.44
N ALA A 52 -2.08 10.97 -9.26
CA ALA A 52 -1.99 12.30 -9.86
C ALA A 52 -0.77 13.09 -9.38
N LEU A 53 -0.44 13.00 -8.08
CA LEU A 53 0.75 13.65 -7.52
C LEU A 53 2.04 13.09 -8.15
N GLY A 54 2.15 11.78 -8.35
CA GLY A 54 3.39 11.22 -8.91
C GLY A 54 3.66 11.68 -10.33
N ILE A 55 2.62 11.66 -11.17
CA ILE A 55 2.70 12.21 -12.53
C ILE A 55 3.11 13.68 -12.50
N ALA A 56 2.49 14.49 -11.64
CA ALA A 56 2.78 15.91 -11.56
C ALA A 56 4.21 16.20 -11.06
N PHE A 57 4.66 15.45 -10.04
CA PHE A 57 5.97 15.65 -9.45
C PHE A 57 7.10 15.25 -10.40
N ASP A 58 7.00 14.08 -11.04
CA ASP A 58 7.99 13.61 -12.00
C ASP A 58 7.90 14.36 -13.33
N GLY A 59 6.69 14.79 -13.68
CA GLY A 59 6.43 15.65 -14.83
C GLY A 59 7.34 16.87 -14.85
N ARG A 60 7.66 17.49 -13.70
CA ARG A 60 8.59 18.64 -13.60
C ARG A 60 9.97 18.34 -14.20
N PHE A 61 10.43 17.11 -14.12
CA PHE A 61 11.71 16.67 -14.70
C PHE A 61 11.53 16.26 -16.16
N ILE A 62 10.55 15.39 -16.45
CA ILE A 62 10.26 14.89 -17.80
C ILE A 62 9.89 16.02 -18.78
N GLY A 63 9.22 17.06 -18.29
CA GLY A 63 8.84 18.24 -19.08
C GLY A 63 10.03 18.99 -19.67
N ARG A 64 11.21 18.88 -19.06
CA ARG A 64 12.46 19.44 -19.60
C ARG A 64 13.00 18.61 -20.77
N TYR A 65 12.91 17.28 -20.69
CA TYR A 65 13.29 16.39 -21.79
C TYR A 65 12.41 16.56 -23.03
N THR A 66 11.13 16.85 -22.81
CA THR A 66 10.16 17.13 -23.87
C THR A 66 10.12 18.61 -24.27
N GLN A 67 10.96 19.45 -23.66
CA GLN A 67 11.09 20.88 -23.93
C GLN A 67 9.79 21.69 -23.74
N ASN A 68 8.89 21.22 -22.88
CA ASN A 68 7.70 21.98 -22.48
C ASN A 68 8.05 23.18 -21.58
N TRP A 69 9.14 23.08 -20.81
CA TRP A 69 9.69 24.15 -19.98
C TRP A 69 11.18 23.95 -19.74
N VAL A 70 11.84 24.98 -19.23
CA VAL A 70 13.27 25.03 -18.91
C VAL A 70 13.47 25.65 -17.53
N ASP A 71 14.57 25.31 -16.86
CA ASP A 71 15.00 26.03 -15.66
C ASP A 71 15.42 27.47 -16.02
N PRO A 72 15.06 28.48 -15.20
CA PRO A 72 15.52 29.85 -15.44
C PRO A 72 17.03 30.05 -15.16
N GLY A 73 17.68 29.10 -14.46
CA GLY A 73 19.11 29.11 -14.18
C GLY A 73 19.96 28.49 -15.29
N VAL A 74 21.28 28.50 -15.09
CA VAL A 74 22.24 27.89 -16.02
C VAL A 74 22.70 26.54 -15.49
N GLY A 75 22.81 25.54 -16.36
CA GLY A 75 23.48 24.26 -16.05
C GLY A 75 22.63 23.23 -15.33
N ASN A 76 21.29 23.38 -15.32
CA ASN A 76 20.39 22.34 -14.81
C ASN A 76 20.61 21.02 -15.56
N VAL A 77 20.78 19.92 -14.82
CA VAL A 77 21.10 18.60 -15.40
C VAL A 77 19.98 18.05 -16.28
N TRP A 78 18.72 18.29 -15.90
CA TRP A 78 17.55 17.79 -16.61
C TRP A 78 17.31 18.56 -17.92
N ASP A 79 17.58 19.86 -17.95
CA ASP A 79 17.53 20.66 -19.20
C ASP A 79 18.60 20.23 -20.21
N ARG A 80 19.71 19.67 -19.72
CA ARG A 80 20.78 19.11 -20.54
C ARG A 80 20.54 17.64 -20.91
N HIS A 81 19.32 17.16 -20.74
CA HIS A 81 18.92 15.77 -20.98
C HIS A 81 19.79 14.76 -20.19
N GLY A 82 20.26 15.15 -19.01
CA GLY A 82 21.02 14.30 -18.09
C GLY A 82 20.19 13.82 -16.91
N TYR A 83 20.81 13.04 -16.02
CA TYR A 83 20.19 12.44 -14.84
C TYR A 83 20.88 12.90 -13.55
N ALA A 84 20.10 13.17 -12.49
CA ALA A 84 20.62 13.52 -11.18
C ALA A 84 20.96 12.27 -10.35
N ALA A 85 22.22 11.83 -10.41
CA ALA A 85 22.68 10.66 -9.65
C ALA A 85 22.56 10.86 -8.13
N GLY A 86 22.08 9.83 -7.42
CA GLY A 86 21.90 9.86 -5.96
C GLY A 86 20.73 10.73 -5.48
N SER A 87 19.75 10.99 -6.36
CA SER A 87 18.54 11.76 -6.05
C SER A 87 17.29 10.94 -6.35
N ASP A 88 16.23 11.13 -5.55
CA ASP A 88 14.90 10.56 -5.81
C ASP A 88 14.06 11.44 -6.77
N ALA A 89 14.66 12.49 -7.34
CA ALA A 89 14.03 13.33 -8.34
C ALA A 89 13.68 12.50 -9.59
N GLY A 90 12.39 12.46 -9.95
CA GLY A 90 11.90 11.61 -11.05
C GLY A 90 11.54 10.19 -10.61
N GLY A 91 11.44 9.92 -9.30
CA GLY A 91 11.08 8.61 -8.75
C GLY A 91 9.69 8.52 -8.10
N ASP A 92 8.86 9.57 -8.20
CA ASP A 92 7.54 9.56 -7.56
C ASP A 92 6.57 8.56 -8.22
N VAL A 93 6.63 8.38 -9.54
CA VAL A 93 5.87 7.36 -10.29
C VAL A 93 6.24 5.96 -9.81
N TRP A 94 7.53 5.69 -9.62
CA TRP A 94 8.01 4.42 -9.05
C TRP A 94 7.41 4.17 -7.67
N ARG A 95 7.58 5.12 -6.74
CA ARG A 95 7.03 4.98 -5.38
C ARG A 95 5.51 4.78 -5.45
N ASN A 96 4.82 5.55 -6.26
CA ASN A 96 3.36 5.44 -6.34
C ASN A 96 2.90 4.08 -6.85
N HIS A 97 3.57 3.51 -7.85
CA HIS A 97 3.23 2.19 -8.35
C HIS A 97 3.33 1.13 -7.24
N TYR A 98 4.50 1.01 -6.58
CA TYR A 98 4.72 -0.08 -5.61
C TYR A 98 4.10 0.19 -4.23
N TRP A 99 4.13 1.43 -3.77
CA TRP A 99 3.73 1.78 -2.41
C TRP A 99 2.29 2.30 -2.33
N ALA A 100 1.94 3.32 -3.12
CA ALA A 100 0.64 3.96 -2.99
C ALA A 100 -0.49 3.14 -3.62
N LEU A 101 -0.24 2.54 -4.79
CA LEU A 101 -1.22 1.79 -5.55
C LEU A 101 -1.09 0.28 -5.33
N GLY A 102 0.09 -0.30 -5.60
CA GLY A 102 0.42 -1.73 -5.67
C GLY A 102 -0.53 -2.66 -4.92
N LYS A 103 -0.20 -3.00 -3.67
CA LYS A 103 -1.02 -3.92 -2.86
C LYS A 103 -2.38 -3.32 -2.46
N ASN A 104 -2.48 -2.00 -2.35
CA ASN A 104 -3.74 -1.33 -1.97
C ASN A 104 -4.84 -1.56 -3.01
N LEU A 105 -4.50 -1.65 -4.30
CA LEU A 105 -5.44 -1.98 -5.36
C LEU A 105 -5.94 -3.43 -5.25
N ASP A 106 -5.08 -4.36 -4.83
CA ASP A 106 -5.48 -5.75 -4.60
C ASP A 106 -6.43 -5.85 -3.39
N VAL A 107 -6.11 -5.15 -2.30
CA VAL A 107 -7.00 -5.05 -1.12
C VAL A 107 -8.35 -4.43 -1.49
N MET A 108 -8.35 -3.36 -2.30
CA MET A 108 -9.59 -2.74 -2.79
C MET A 108 -10.40 -3.70 -3.67
N ALA A 109 -9.75 -4.48 -4.54
CA ALA A 109 -10.44 -5.46 -5.38
C ALA A 109 -11.06 -6.58 -4.52
N ASP A 110 -10.34 -7.09 -3.53
CA ASP A 110 -10.80 -8.18 -2.67
C ASP A 110 -11.94 -7.75 -1.74
N THR A 111 -11.83 -6.57 -1.10
CA THR A 111 -12.91 -5.96 -0.31
C THR A 111 -14.14 -5.69 -1.17
N ALA A 112 -13.95 -5.18 -2.40
CA ALA A 112 -15.04 -4.93 -3.32
C ALA A 112 -15.76 -6.21 -3.77
N ARG A 113 -15.03 -7.29 -4.06
CA ARG A 113 -15.63 -8.60 -4.41
C ARG A 113 -16.48 -9.14 -3.25
N ARG A 114 -15.95 -9.13 -2.02
CA ARG A 114 -16.69 -9.57 -0.82
C ARG A 114 -17.95 -8.74 -0.57
N ALA A 115 -17.89 -7.44 -0.83
CA ALA A 115 -19.02 -6.53 -0.69
C ALA A 115 -20.00 -6.52 -1.90
N GLY A 116 -19.77 -7.34 -2.93
CA GLY A 116 -20.60 -7.34 -4.16
C GLY A 116 -20.52 -6.05 -4.99
N ARG A 117 -19.48 -5.22 -4.78
CA ARG A 117 -19.31 -3.91 -5.42
C ARG A 117 -18.39 -3.98 -6.64
N ASN A 118 -18.81 -4.69 -7.67
CA ASN A 118 -17.99 -5.01 -8.85
C ASN A 118 -17.42 -3.80 -9.60
N ILE A 119 -18.05 -2.62 -9.52
CA ILE A 119 -17.51 -1.38 -10.11
C ILE A 119 -16.11 -1.07 -9.57
N TYR A 120 -15.89 -1.23 -8.26
CA TYR A 120 -14.58 -0.98 -7.65
C TYR A 120 -13.53 -2.01 -8.06
N VAL A 121 -13.94 -3.25 -8.35
CA VAL A 121 -13.05 -4.28 -8.90
C VAL A 121 -12.55 -3.86 -10.29
N GLY A 122 -13.46 -3.37 -11.15
CA GLY A 122 -13.11 -2.83 -12.46
C GLY A 122 -12.16 -1.63 -12.36
N ILE A 123 -12.44 -0.70 -11.45
CA ILE A 123 -11.57 0.47 -11.19
C ILE A 123 -10.19 0.02 -10.71
N ALA A 124 -10.11 -0.96 -9.81
CA ALA A 124 -8.83 -1.48 -9.31
C ALA A 124 -7.96 -1.99 -10.46
N TYR A 125 -8.53 -2.79 -11.36
CA TYR A 125 -7.80 -3.30 -12.52
C TYR A 125 -7.40 -2.21 -13.51
N ALA A 126 -8.28 -1.24 -13.78
CA ALA A 126 -7.95 -0.13 -14.66
C ALA A 126 -6.78 0.71 -14.11
N LEU A 127 -6.81 1.04 -12.81
CA LEU A 127 -5.73 1.77 -12.16
C LEU A 127 -4.44 0.94 -12.11
N LYS A 128 -4.52 -0.39 -11.90
CA LYS A 128 -3.35 -1.27 -11.91
C LYS A 128 -2.67 -1.27 -13.28
N ALA A 129 -3.45 -1.45 -14.34
CA ALA A 129 -2.94 -1.42 -15.71
C ALA A 129 -2.33 -0.05 -16.07
N LEU A 130 -3.03 1.04 -15.74
CA LEU A 130 -2.55 2.40 -15.97
C LEU A 130 -1.24 2.67 -15.22
N SER A 131 -1.15 2.20 -13.98
CA SER A 131 0.05 2.38 -13.16
C SER A 131 1.24 1.59 -13.71
N TRP A 132 1.04 0.36 -14.19
CA TRP A 132 2.09 -0.41 -14.85
C TRP A 132 2.58 0.25 -16.13
N GLN A 133 1.65 0.69 -16.99
CA GLN A 133 1.99 1.39 -18.22
C GLN A 133 2.84 2.63 -17.92
N THR A 134 2.37 3.48 -17.02
CA THR A 134 3.06 4.71 -16.65
C THR A 134 4.45 4.44 -16.07
N LEU A 135 4.57 3.41 -15.22
CA LEU A 135 5.85 3.02 -14.64
C LEU A 135 6.84 2.57 -15.71
N THR A 136 6.43 1.67 -16.60
CA THR A 136 7.34 1.12 -17.62
C THR A 136 7.68 2.12 -18.72
N ASP A 137 6.74 3.01 -19.08
CA ASP A 137 6.98 4.09 -20.04
C ASP A 137 8.08 5.05 -19.53
N GLY A 138 8.15 5.27 -18.21
CA GLY A 138 9.13 6.16 -17.58
C GLY A 138 10.45 5.49 -17.15
N HIS A 139 10.39 4.24 -16.70
CA HIS A 139 11.52 3.55 -16.05
C HIS A 139 12.02 2.31 -16.82
N GLY A 140 11.39 1.95 -17.94
CA GLY A 140 11.72 0.75 -18.71
C GLY A 140 11.28 -0.54 -18.01
N ASP A 141 12.14 -1.55 -18.04
CA ASP A 141 11.88 -2.82 -17.36
C ASP A 141 11.96 -2.65 -15.83
N VAL A 142 10.98 -3.20 -15.13
CA VAL A 142 10.77 -3.03 -13.68
C VAL A 142 10.42 -4.37 -13.02
N ILE A 143 10.41 -4.42 -11.68
CA ILE A 143 10.35 -5.66 -10.86
C ILE A 143 8.94 -6.10 -10.42
#